data_AF-A0A328ECJ1-F1
#
_entry.id   AF-A0A328ECJ1-F1
#
_cell.length_a   1.000
_cell.length_b   1.000
_cell.length_c   1.000
_cell.angle_alpha   90.00
_cell.angle_beta   90.00
_cell.angle_gamma   90.00
#
_symmetry.space_group_name_H-M   'P 1'
#
loop_
_entity.id
_entity.type
_entity.pdbx_description
1 polymer ?
#
loop_
_entity_poly.entity_id
_entity_poly.type
_entity_poly.pdbx_seq_one_letter_code
_entity_poly.pdbx_strand_id
1 'polypeptide(L)'
;MGDMEEGANVQRPPLLRGHNYSFWKSRMRAFLKSLGGGVWRSVESGWSEPRKYSDDLTTSKVKPFEEYSRSETVVAEYNDKALNTIFGAVDSTQYKLISNWNSAKEAWDILEVTHEGDEEVKTAKYQILMTQYENLRMDDKDKITGFHERVRDLANQAARLDEPIAKNKLVL
;
A
#
# COMPACT_ATOMS: atom_id res chain seq x y z
N MET A 1 8.57 -14.30 -22.54
CA MET A 1 8.19 -15.62 -22.00
C MET A 1 7.79 -15.35 -20.57
N GLY A 2 6.52 -15.55 -20.24
CA GLY A 2 5.94 -15.09 -18.99
C GLY A 2 6.26 -16.05 -17.86
N ASP A 3 7.07 -15.60 -16.90
CA ASP A 3 7.29 -16.31 -15.65
C ASP A 3 6.10 -16.01 -14.72
N MET A 4 4.98 -16.70 -14.96
CA MET A 4 4.04 -16.97 -13.87
C MET A 4 4.55 -18.22 -13.15
N GLU A 5 5.51 -18.03 -12.24
CA GLU A 5 5.95 -19.09 -11.35
C GLU A 5 4.85 -19.45 -10.32
N GLU A 6 4.77 -20.75 -10.05
CA GLU A 6 3.83 -21.41 -9.15
C GLU A 6 3.72 -20.77 -7.77
N GLY A 7 2.51 -20.84 -7.21
CA GLY A 7 2.19 -20.76 -5.78
C GLY A 7 3.07 -19.84 -4.93
N ALA A 8 2.73 -18.54 -4.88
CA ALA A 8 3.41 -17.59 -4.01
C ALA A 8 3.51 -18.10 -2.57
N ASN A 9 4.74 -18.31 -2.11
CA ASN A 9 5.08 -18.81 -0.78
C ASN A 9 4.41 -17.96 0.31
N VAL A 10 3.45 -18.56 1.03
CA VAL A 10 2.68 -17.87 2.10
C VAL A 10 3.50 -17.57 3.35
N GLN A 11 4.72 -18.10 3.46
CA GLN A 11 5.59 -17.88 4.62
C GLN A 11 6.57 -16.72 4.43
N ARG A 12 6.74 -16.21 3.19
CA ARG A 12 7.68 -15.12 2.90
C ARG A 12 6.96 -13.94 2.29
N PRO A 13 7.25 -12.70 2.73
CA PRO A 13 6.66 -11.53 2.11
C PRO A 13 7.15 -11.40 0.65
N PRO A 14 6.33 -10.83 -0.25
CA PRO A 14 6.75 -10.55 -1.62
C PRO A 14 7.91 -9.55 -1.62
N LEU A 15 8.91 -9.73 -2.50
CA LEU A 15 10.01 -8.77 -2.64
C LEU A 15 9.62 -7.65 -3.61
N LEU A 16 9.72 -6.40 -3.17
CA LEU A 16 9.52 -5.21 -4.01
C LEU A 16 10.78 -4.95 -4.84
N ARG A 17 10.62 -4.97 -6.18
CA ARG A 17 11.66 -4.70 -7.18
C ARG A 17 11.21 -3.62 -8.16
N GLY A 18 10.72 -2.47 -7.68
CA GLY A 18 10.31 -1.31 -8.49
C GLY A 18 9.10 -1.54 -9.41
N HIS A 19 9.23 -2.37 -10.44
CA HIS A 19 8.23 -2.63 -11.47
C HIS A 19 7.00 -3.44 -11.00
N ASN A 20 7.07 -4.07 -9.81
CA ASN A 20 6.02 -4.97 -9.31
C ASN A 20 5.21 -4.38 -8.14
N TYR A 21 5.20 -3.05 -7.96
CA TYR A 21 4.60 -2.41 -6.78
C TYR A 21 3.12 -2.78 -6.55
N SER A 22 2.27 -2.74 -7.57
CA SER A 22 0.83 -3.06 -7.41
C SER A 22 0.58 -4.50 -6.90
N PHE A 23 1.35 -5.46 -7.39
CA PHE A 23 1.35 -6.84 -6.92
C PHE A 23 1.89 -6.94 -5.49
N TRP A 24 3.03 -6.30 -5.23
CA TRP A 24 3.67 -6.26 -3.92
C TRP A 24 2.73 -5.67 -2.87
N LYS A 25 2.12 -4.52 -3.12
CA LYS A 25 1.18 -3.80 -2.22
C LYS A 25 0.03 -4.72 -1.81
N SER A 26 -0.60 -5.35 -2.80
CA SER A 26 -1.73 -6.27 -2.57
C SER A 26 -1.34 -7.49 -1.73
N ARG A 27 -0.21 -8.12 -2.05
CA ARG A 27 0.29 -9.31 -1.35
C ARG A 27 0.85 -8.99 0.03
N MET A 28 1.56 -7.89 0.18
CA MET A 28 2.12 -7.42 1.44
C MET A 28 1.02 -7.07 2.44
N ARG A 29 -0.03 -6.36 1.99
CA ARG A 29 -1.22 -6.10 2.81
C ARG A 29 -1.84 -7.39 3.35
N ALA A 30 -2.00 -8.40 2.50
CA ALA A 30 -2.52 -9.70 2.92
C ALA A 30 -1.59 -10.40 3.93
N PHE A 31 -0.28 -10.34 3.70
CA PHE A 31 0.74 -10.93 4.58
C PHE A 31 0.74 -10.26 5.96
N LEU A 32 0.78 -8.92 6.03
CA LEU A 32 0.71 -8.17 7.29
C LEU A 32 -0.58 -8.48 8.08
N LYS A 33 -1.72 -8.61 7.39
CA LYS A 33 -2.98 -9.04 8.03
C LYS A 33 -2.88 -10.46 8.62
N SER A 34 -2.20 -11.38 7.95
CA SER A 34 -1.97 -12.74 8.50
C SER A 34 -1.03 -12.77 9.70
N LEU A 35 -0.17 -11.76 9.89
CA LEU A 35 0.71 -11.65 11.04
C LEU A 35 0.00 -11.15 12.32
N GLY A 36 -1.24 -10.67 12.19
CA GLY A 36 -2.10 -10.22 13.29
C GLY A 36 -2.86 -8.95 12.95
N GLY A 37 -4.11 -8.83 13.44
CA GLY A 37 -4.96 -7.68 13.15
C GLY A 37 -4.38 -6.34 13.58
N GLY A 38 -3.55 -6.30 14.64
CA GLY A 38 -2.84 -5.10 15.08
C GLY A 38 -1.69 -4.67 14.16
N VAL A 39 -1.07 -5.62 13.46
CA VAL A 39 0.10 -5.38 12.58
C VAL A 39 -0.28 -4.59 11.34
N TRP A 40 -1.39 -4.95 10.67
CA TRP A 40 -1.88 -4.13 9.56
C TRP A 40 -2.44 -2.78 10.05
N ARG A 41 -3.07 -2.76 11.23
CA ARG A 41 -3.64 -1.52 11.78
C ARG A 41 -2.59 -0.48 12.17
N SER A 42 -1.37 -0.88 12.53
CA SER A 42 -0.26 0.06 12.77
C SER A 42 0.20 0.75 11.48
N VAL A 43 0.11 0.07 10.32
CA VAL A 43 0.38 0.68 9.01
C VAL A 43 -0.72 1.68 8.62
N GLU A 44 -1.99 1.37 8.90
CA GLU A 44 -3.10 2.29 8.60
C GLU A 44 -3.13 3.50 9.53
N SER A 45 -3.02 3.26 10.84
CA SER A 45 -3.23 4.29 11.87
C SER A 45 -1.94 5.05 12.23
N GLY A 46 -0.79 4.47 11.94
CA GLY A 46 0.50 4.95 12.39
C GLY A 46 0.82 4.55 13.82
N TRP A 47 2.10 4.67 14.14
CA TRP A 47 2.62 4.59 15.50
C TRP A 47 3.32 5.90 15.85
N SER A 48 3.23 6.27 17.12
CA SER A 48 3.96 7.40 17.68
C SER A 48 4.60 6.95 18.97
N GLU A 49 5.84 7.38 19.17
CA GLU A 49 6.62 7.02 20.34
C GLU A 49 5.92 7.51 21.62
N PRO A 50 5.65 6.61 22.59
CA PRO A 50 5.04 6.95 23.86
C PRO A 50 5.75 8.10 24.58
N ARG A 51 4.97 9.09 25.02
CA ARG A 51 5.47 10.30 25.69
C ARG A 51 4.82 10.53 27.04
N LYS A 52 5.61 11.05 27.97
CA LYS A 52 5.17 11.54 29.27
C LYS A 52 5.16 13.06 29.23
N TYR A 53 4.09 13.63 29.76
CA TYR A 53 3.90 15.08 29.81
C TYR A 53 4.15 15.59 31.21
N SER A 54 4.60 16.83 31.34
CA SER A 54 4.62 17.53 32.62
C SER A 54 3.19 17.74 33.16
N ASP A 55 3.05 17.98 34.45
CA ASP A 55 1.74 18.16 35.10
C ASP A 55 0.93 19.32 34.50
N ASP A 56 1.62 20.34 33.98
CA ASP A 56 1.06 21.50 33.27
C ASP A 56 0.87 21.29 31.75
N LEU A 57 1.21 20.10 31.24
CA LEU A 57 1.16 19.70 29.82
C LEU A 57 2.00 20.55 28.84
N THR A 58 2.89 21.42 29.34
CA THR A 58 3.68 22.32 28.49
C THR A 58 4.89 21.66 27.85
N THR A 59 5.40 20.59 28.47
CA THR A 59 6.58 19.86 28.00
C THR A 59 6.30 18.37 27.89
N SER A 60 6.97 17.71 26.95
CA SER A 60 6.91 16.25 26.81
C SER A 60 8.31 15.65 26.68
N LYS A 61 8.47 14.45 27.21
CA LYS A 61 9.66 13.62 27.02
C LYS A 61 9.23 12.23 26.56
N VAL A 62 10.08 11.62 25.74
CA VAL A 62 9.92 10.22 25.34
C VAL A 62 9.99 9.35 26.59
N LYS A 63 9.06 8.40 26.74
CA LYS A 63 9.10 7.43 27.82
C LYS A 63 10.20 6.40 27.53
N PRO A 64 10.99 5.97 28.53
CA PRO A 64 11.78 4.76 28.38
C PRO A 64 10.84 3.54 28.27
N PHE A 65 11.30 2.47 27.62
CA PHE A 65 10.47 1.28 27.35
C PHE A 65 9.90 0.66 28.63
N GLU A 66 10.65 0.70 29.73
CA GLU A 66 10.25 0.19 31.04
C GLU A 66 9.03 0.92 31.64
N GLU A 67 8.75 2.14 31.19
CA GLU A 67 7.58 2.93 31.60
C GLU A 67 6.37 2.75 30.67
N TYR A 68 6.46 1.89 29.65
CA TYR A 68 5.34 1.67 28.74
C TYR A 68 4.22 0.93 29.47
N SER A 69 3.00 1.43 29.32
CA SER A 69 1.81 0.65 29.65
C SER A 69 1.71 -0.58 28.75
N ARG A 70 1.00 -1.61 29.22
CA ARG A 70 0.75 -2.82 28.42
C ARG A 70 0.18 -2.52 27.04
N SER A 71 -0.70 -1.51 26.92
CA SER A 71 -1.23 -1.08 25.63
C SER A 71 -0.18 -0.42 24.75
N GLU A 72 0.67 0.45 25.30
CA GLU A 72 1.75 1.11 24.54
C GLU A 72 2.76 0.08 24.01
N THR A 73 3.13 -0.91 24.83
CA THR A 73 4.00 -2.02 24.42
C THR A 73 3.39 -2.79 23.25
N VAL A 74 2.10 -3.17 23.34
CA VAL A 74 1.44 -3.95 22.29
C VAL A 74 1.38 -3.18 20.96
N VAL A 75 1.10 -1.88 20.98
CA VAL A 75 1.07 -1.07 19.74
C VAL A 75 2.49 -0.90 19.17
N ALA A 76 3.51 -0.71 20.01
CA ALA A 76 4.91 -0.68 19.57
C ALA A 76 5.33 -2.00 18.92
N GLU A 77 5.01 -3.15 19.53
CA GLU A 77 5.29 -4.47 18.96
C GLU A 77 4.62 -4.69 17.59
N TYR A 78 3.38 -4.21 17.42
CA TYR A 78 2.69 -4.27 16.13
C TYR A 78 3.35 -3.40 15.07
N ASN A 79 3.83 -2.22 15.45
CA ASN A 79 4.60 -1.35 14.57
C ASN A 79 5.91 -2.02 14.16
N ASP A 80 6.70 -2.49 15.12
CA ASP A 80 8.01 -3.10 14.88
C ASP A 80 7.91 -4.33 14.00
N LYS A 81 6.88 -5.17 14.24
CA LYS A 81 6.61 -6.34 13.42
C LYS A 81 6.23 -5.95 11.99
N ALA A 82 5.43 -4.90 11.79
CA ALA A 82 5.07 -4.40 10.47
C ALA A 82 6.29 -3.81 9.75
N LEU A 83 7.05 -2.94 10.43
CA LEU A 83 8.22 -2.27 9.88
C LEU A 83 9.30 -3.28 9.47
N ASN A 84 9.62 -4.23 10.35
CA ASN A 84 10.57 -5.30 10.04
C ASN A 84 10.11 -6.16 8.85
N THR A 85 8.81 -6.42 8.74
CA THR A 85 8.25 -7.16 7.60
C THR A 85 8.40 -6.37 6.30
N ILE A 86 8.14 -5.05 6.32
CA ILE A 86 8.33 -4.17 5.16
C ILE A 86 9.81 -4.12 4.77
N PHE A 87 10.72 -3.90 5.73
CA PHE A 87 12.16 -3.87 5.52
C PHE A 87 12.71 -5.16 4.93
N GLY A 88 12.24 -6.32 5.39
CA GLY A 88 12.64 -7.63 4.86
C GLY A 88 12.05 -7.95 3.48
N ALA A 89 11.16 -7.11 2.96
CA ALA A 89 10.40 -7.34 1.74
C ALA A 89 10.67 -6.33 0.64
N VAL A 90 11.73 -5.53 0.80
CA VAL A 90 12.16 -4.52 -0.17
C VAL A 90 13.59 -4.80 -0.60
N ASP A 91 13.94 -4.43 -1.84
CA ASP A 91 15.33 -4.47 -2.28
C ASP A 91 16.17 -3.34 -1.66
N SER A 92 17.48 -3.34 -1.92
CA SER A 92 18.41 -2.37 -1.34
C SER A 92 18.15 -0.92 -1.77
N THR A 93 17.51 -0.71 -2.92
CA THR A 93 17.16 0.65 -3.40
C THR A 93 15.97 1.17 -2.61
N GLN A 94 14.93 0.35 -2.49
CA GLN A 94 13.72 0.68 -1.75
C GLN A 94 13.99 0.80 -0.25
N TYR A 95 14.85 -0.06 0.32
CA TYR A 95 15.25 0.01 1.72
C TYR A 95 15.84 1.37 2.10
N LYS A 96 16.71 1.94 1.26
CA LYS A 96 17.32 3.26 1.51
C LYS A 96 16.29 4.40 1.57
N LEU A 97 15.14 4.26 0.91
CA LEU A 97 14.07 5.26 0.96
C LEU A 97 13.38 5.27 2.33
N ILE A 98 13.25 4.08 2.93
CA ILE A 98 12.42 3.88 4.12
C ILE A 98 13.22 3.66 5.42
N SER A 99 14.53 3.44 5.35
CA SER A 99 15.35 2.98 6.50
C SER A 99 15.46 3.97 7.66
N ASN A 100 15.12 5.24 7.45
CA ASN A 100 15.19 6.27 8.48
C ASN A 100 13.87 6.45 9.25
N TRP A 101 12.82 5.72 8.86
CA TRP A 101 11.49 5.86 9.46
C TRP A 101 11.26 4.80 10.52
N ASN A 102 10.73 5.23 11.66
CA ASN A 102 10.44 4.35 12.80
C ASN A 102 8.98 3.86 12.81
N SER A 103 8.09 4.51 12.05
CA SER A 103 6.71 4.07 11.88
C SER A 103 6.56 3.24 10.61
N ALA A 104 5.92 2.08 10.73
CA ALA A 104 5.56 1.25 9.58
C ALA A 104 4.64 2.00 8.59
N LYS A 105 3.81 2.92 9.11
CA LYS A 105 2.99 3.81 8.28
C LYS A 105 3.83 4.74 7.42
N GLU A 106 4.80 5.43 8.02
CA GLU A 106 5.65 6.37 7.28
C GLU A 106 6.45 5.63 6.19
N ALA A 107 7.01 4.46 6.52
CA ALA A 107 7.68 3.62 5.54
C ALA A 107 6.74 3.17 4.40
N TRP A 108 5.51 2.78 4.72
CA TRP A 108 4.50 2.39 3.73
C TRP A 108 4.10 3.55 2.81
N ASP A 109 3.79 4.71 3.41
CA ASP A 109 3.35 5.91 2.69
C ASP A 109 4.45 6.42 1.73
N ILE A 110 5.72 6.36 2.14
CA ILE A 110 6.85 6.69 1.24
C ILE A 110 6.93 5.75 0.05
N LEU A 111 6.75 4.44 0.25
CA LEU A 111 6.71 3.49 -0.87
C LEU A 111 5.51 3.77 -1.79
N GLU A 112 4.35 4.09 -1.22
CA GLU A 112 3.15 4.43 -1.98
C GLU A 112 3.36 5.66 -2.85
N VAL A 113 3.82 6.78 -2.27
CA VAL A 113 4.14 8.01 -3.00
C VAL A 113 5.21 7.77 -4.07
N THR A 114 6.23 6.96 -3.76
CA THR A 114 7.32 6.67 -4.71
C THR A 114 6.84 5.91 -5.96
N HIS A 115 5.91 4.97 -5.80
CA HIS A 115 5.52 4.06 -6.90
C HIS A 115 4.20 4.42 -7.57
N GLU A 116 3.24 4.96 -6.81
CA GLU A 116 1.95 5.39 -7.35
C GLU A 116 1.93 6.88 -7.73
N GLY A 117 2.86 7.66 -7.18
CA GLY A 117 2.85 9.12 -7.23
C GLY A 117 2.05 9.70 -6.06
N ASP A 118 2.18 11.01 -5.86
CA ASP A 118 1.30 11.75 -4.96
C ASP A 118 -0.13 11.86 -5.54
N GLU A 119 -1.03 12.46 -4.76
CA GLU A 119 -2.43 12.64 -5.14
C GLU A 119 -2.59 13.45 -6.44
N GLU A 120 -1.67 14.37 -6.76
CA GLU A 120 -1.71 15.13 -8.02
C GLU A 120 -1.40 14.23 -9.22
N VAL A 121 -0.39 13.37 -9.10
CA VAL A 121 -0.06 12.37 -10.12
C VAL A 121 -1.17 11.34 -10.28
N LYS A 122 -1.79 10.88 -9.18
CA LYS A 122 -2.95 9.98 -9.23
C LYS A 122 -4.13 10.64 -9.96
N THR A 123 -4.42 11.91 -9.65
CA THR A 123 -5.47 12.70 -10.31
C THR A 123 -5.19 12.84 -11.80
N ALA A 124 -3.96 13.17 -12.20
CA ALA A 124 -3.58 13.28 -13.61
C ALA A 124 -3.71 11.94 -14.36
N LYS A 125 -3.26 10.83 -13.75
CA LYS A 125 -3.45 9.47 -14.29
C LYS A 125 -4.92 9.12 -14.44
N TYR A 126 -5.76 9.49 -13.48
CA TYR A 126 -7.20 9.28 -13.54
C TYR A 126 -7.85 10.05 -14.70
N GLN A 127 -7.50 11.32 -14.90
CA GLN A 127 -8.01 12.12 -16.02
C GLN A 127 -7.61 11.53 -17.39
N ILE A 128 -6.36 11.04 -17.52
CA ILE A 128 -5.91 10.33 -18.73
C ILE A 128 -6.72 9.05 -18.93
N LEU A 129 -6.93 8.27 -17.87
CA LEU A 129 -7.70 7.04 -17.92
C LEU A 129 -9.17 7.30 -18.30
N MET A 130 -9.79 8.33 -17.75
CA MET A 130 -11.15 8.75 -18.11
C MET A 130 -11.21 9.17 -19.58
N THR A 131 -10.20 9.89 -20.07
CA THR A 131 -10.09 10.23 -21.50
C THR A 131 -9.99 8.97 -22.37
N GLN A 132 -9.21 7.97 -21.96
CA GLN A 132 -9.13 6.69 -22.68
C GLN A 132 -10.46 5.93 -22.66
N TYR A 133 -11.15 5.93 -21.52
CA TYR A 133 -12.44 5.30 -21.34
C TYR A 133 -13.54 5.97 -22.18
N GLU A 134 -13.60 7.30 -22.20
CA GLU A 134 -14.55 8.08 -23.01
C GLU A 134 -14.33 7.91 -24.52
N ASN A 135 -13.06 7.72 -24.93
CA ASN A 135 -12.70 7.46 -26.32
C ASN A 135 -12.76 5.96 -26.69
N LEU A 136 -13.03 5.08 -25.72
CA LEU A 136 -13.07 3.64 -25.97
C LEU A 136 -14.27 3.31 -26.88
N ARG A 137 -13.96 2.75 -28.04
CA ARG A 137 -14.96 2.28 -29.01
C ARG A 137 -14.60 0.89 -29.48
N MET A 138 -15.62 0.09 -29.75
CA MET A 138 -15.47 -1.22 -30.36
C MET A 138 -15.33 -1.02 -31.87
N ASP A 139 -14.28 -1.59 -32.47
CA ASP A 139 -14.10 -1.62 -33.93
C ASP A 139 -14.94 -2.75 -34.53
N ASP A 140 -15.28 -2.67 -35.82
CA ASP A 140 -16.03 -3.71 -36.54
C ASP A 140 -15.31 -5.07 -36.54
N LYS A 141 -13.98 -5.06 -36.36
CA LYS A 141 -13.14 -6.27 -36.29
C LYS A 141 -12.98 -6.80 -34.86
N ASP A 142 -13.40 -6.05 -33.85
CA ASP A 142 -13.25 -6.45 -32.45
C ASP A 142 -14.25 -7.56 -32.10
N LYS A 143 -13.79 -8.53 -31.30
CA LYS A 143 -14.69 -9.46 -30.63
C LYS A 143 -15.25 -8.79 -29.38
N ILE A 144 -16.54 -9.01 -29.09
CA ILE A 144 -17.20 -8.51 -27.86
C ILE A 144 -16.39 -8.86 -26.62
N THR A 145 -15.84 -10.07 -26.55
CA THR A 145 -15.02 -10.52 -25.42
C THR A 145 -13.74 -9.68 -25.24
N GLY A 146 -13.06 -9.33 -26.34
CA GLY A 146 -11.85 -8.49 -26.28
C GLY A 146 -12.16 -7.04 -25.94
N PHE A 147 -13.33 -6.53 -26.36
CA PHE A 147 -13.80 -5.22 -25.92
C PHE A 147 -14.11 -5.22 -24.41
N HIS A 148 -14.85 -6.22 -23.92
CA HIS A 148 -15.17 -6.38 -22.50
C HIS A 148 -13.90 -6.50 -21.63
N GLU A 149 -12.86 -7.21 -22.10
CA GLU A 149 -11.57 -7.28 -21.41
C GLU A 149 -10.91 -5.91 -21.24
N ARG A 150 -10.93 -5.05 -22.27
CA ARG A 150 -10.42 -3.67 -22.19
C ARG A 150 -11.23 -2.81 -21.23
N VAL A 151 -12.56 -2.89 -21.26
CA VAL A 151 -13.44 -2.18 -20.31
C VAL A 151 -13.11 -2.57 -18.88
N ARG A 152 -12.98 -3.88 -18.62
CA ARG A 152 -12.64 -4.40 -17.30
C ARG A 152 -11.24 -3.96 -16.84
N ASP A 153 -10.27 -3.93 -17.76
CA ASP A 153 -8.92 -3.49 -17.43
C ASP A 153 -8.90 -2.02 -17.01
N LEU A 154 -9.57 -1.14 -17.77
CA LEU A 154 -9.71 0.28 -17.41
C LEU A 154 -10.44 0.46 -16.07
N ALA A 155 -11.51 -0.29 -15.81
CA ALA A 155 -12.22 -0.25 -14.53
C ALA A 155 -11.32 -0.67 -13.35
N ASN A 156 -10.49 -1.69 -13.55
CA ASN A 156 -9.54 -2.14 -12.53
C ASN A 156 -8.42 -1.11 -12.30
N GLN A 157 -7.95 -0.44 -13.36
CA GLN A 157 -6.96 0.63 -13.23
C GLN A 157 -7.54 1.84 -12.47
N ALA A 158 -8.77 2.25 -12.76
CA ALA A 158 -9.48 3.30 -12.01
C ALA A 158 -9.60 2.95 -10.51
N ALA A 159 -9.99 1.71 -10.20
CA ALA A 159 -10.09 1.25 -8.83
C ALA A 159 -8.75 1.24 -8.07
N ARG A 160 -7.61 1.13 -8.78
CA ARG A 160 -6.27 1.25 -8.17
C ARG A 160 -5.84 2.69 -7.89
N LEU A 161 -6.52 3.67 -8.49
CA LEU A 161 -6.33 5.09 -8.23
C LEU A 161 -7.30 5.61 -7.15
N ASP A 162 -7.94 4.71 -6.40
CA ASP A 162 -8.95 5.01 -5.39
C ASP A 162 -10.20 5.75 -5.91
N GLU A 163 -10.37 5.85 -7.23
CA GLU A 163 -11.51 6.47 -7.91
C GLU A 163 -12.20 5.47 -8.86
N PRO A 164 -13.00 4.51 -8.35
CA PRO A 164 -13.62 3.49 -9.19
C PRO A 164 -14.66 4.08 -10.17
N ILE A 165 -14.63 3.64 -11.43
CA ILE A 165 -15.67 3.98 -12.40
C ILE A 165 -17.00 3.39 -11.93
N ALA A 166 -18.04 4.22 -11.87
CA ALA A 166 -19.35 3.80 -11.39
C ALA A 166 -19.92 2.64 -12.24
N LYS A 167 -20.45 1.60 -11.57
CA LYS A 167 -20.94 0.37 -12.24
C LYS A 167 -22.02 0.62 -13.29
N ASN A 168 -22.83 1.66 -13.12
CA ASN A 168 -23.85 2.05 -14.10
C ASN A 168 -23.27 2.71 -15.36
N LYS A 169 -22.00 3.16 -15.31
CA LYS A 169 -21.26 3.63 -16.49
C LYS A 169 -20.54 2.46 -17.18
N LEU A 170 -20.13 1.45 -16.43
CA LEU A 170 -19.53 0.23 -16.97
C LEU A 170 -20.60 -0.58 -17.75
N VAL A 171 -20.61 -0.43 -19.07
CA VAL A 171 -21.37 -1.31 -19.97
C VAL A 171 -20.59 -2.63 -20.06
N LEU A 172 -20.87 -3.55 -19.12
CA LEU A 172 -20.36 -4.93 -19.11
C LEU A 172 -21.31 -5.85 -19.87
#